data_AF-A0A147J0G7-F1
#
_entry.id   AF-A0A147J0G7-F1
#
_cell.length_a   1.000
_cell.length_b   1.000
_cell.length_c   1.000
_cell.angle_alpha   90.00
_cell.angle_beta   90.00
_cell.angle_gamma   90.00
#
_symmetry.space_group_name_H-M   'P 1'
#
loop_
_entity.id
_entity.type
_entity.pdbx_description
1 polymer ?
#
loop_
_entity_poly.entity_id
_entity_poly.type
_entity_poly.pdbx_seq_one_letter_code
_entity_poly.pdbx_strand_id
1 'polypeptide(L)'
;MGLPTLSGFAERTTGVHGFERGSGRTVSHDKDIYKYVIWEWLDSMEADWHSVDRQSGLDIFRLHTGECVALSAIDSDIRDAIDISLRAIPGYVGAFVIDPGNPVHRGGFFDNLIYAAAIEGGTIVQELSYEGEQDWPLEGSATFKPGGPVWQPSGWLASSGPEGLPRGSVSERGKKAAEGVARKQAGTVEQRVLEEMSRAFFLNAGRKTFEFKAVAESSDILQAIMPEGKFTKYLFDRASKDGKSKAAFLIDDLGIDPEDWRYLAAQFYSGLLIAEPNAVKLNEWKTGYGARFDVPMRIRNRAGKTAVIVTGWNMNPGALPSLSTAYPGPRDAEAIEPGEPPILPPGARGDAEWSQLWGWATAAGVQAGESHVPTPMFLSGIAAISEGECGTALVRVFDARRGLARWLKREGLGDTDGYGGVVAFSPIPSQSIDRAKVWAQTVASILRLNGIEADVQSFDS
;
A
#
# COMPACT_ATOMS: atom_id res chain seq x y z
N MET A 1 -15.73 21.24 -11.17
CA MET A 1 -15.49 19.83 -10.75
C MET A 1 -14.14 19.72 -10.08
N GLY A 2 -14.11 19.15 -8.88
CA GLY A 2 -13.08 19.50 -7.91
C GLY A 2 -11.82 18.65 -7.87
N LEU A 3 -11.07 18.85 -6.78
CA LEU A 3 -9.98 17.99 -6.31
C LEU A 3 -10.34 16.53 -5.90
N PRO A 4 -11.59 15.98 -6.03
CA PRO A 4 -11.81 14.54 -5.83
C PRO A 4 -10.92 13.62 -6.69
N THR A 5 -10.32 14.11 -7.77
CA THR A 5 -9.36 13.34 -8.57
C THR A 5 -8.13 12.91 -7.77
N LEU A 6 -7.66 13.74 -6.83
CA LEU A 6 -6.54 13.38 -5.96
C LEU A 6 -6.92 12.33 -4.92
N SER A 7 -8.18 12.28 -4.50
CA SER A 7 -8.65 11.22 -3.61
C SER A 7 -8.62 9.85 -4.31
N GLY A 8 -8.68 9.81 -5.64
CA GLY A 8 -8.45 8.61 -6.45
C GLY A 8 -7.15 7.86 -6.10
N PHE A 9 -6.07 8.58 -5.80
CA PHE A 9 -4.80 7.97 -5.35
C PHE A 9 -4.89 7.36 -3.95
N ALA A 10 -5.86 7.78 -3.13
CA ALA A 10 -6.09 7.27 -1.80
C ALA A 10 -7.16 6.18 -1.74
N GLU A 11 -7.73 5.78 -2.88
CA GLU A 11 -8.74 4.72 -2.91
C GLU A 11 -8.15 3.38 -2.45
N ARG A 12 -8.86 2.72 -1.54
CA ARG A 12 -8.57 1.35 -1.10
C ARG A 12 -9.84 0.51 -1.17
N THR A 13 -9.72 -0.66 -1.77
CA THR A 13 -10.80 -1.65 -1.74
C THR A 13 -10.87 -2.26 -0.34
N THR A 14 -11.97 -2.03 0.37
CA THR A 14 -12.21 -2.56 1.74
C THR A 14 -13.25 -3.67 1.78
N GLY A 15 -13.97 -3.85 0.67
CA GLY A 15 -14.89 -4.96 0.52
C GLY A 15 -15.25 -5.19 -0.92
N VAL A 16 -15.72 -6.40 -1.19
CA VAL A 16 -16.24 -6.82 -2.49
C VAL A 16 -17.56 -7.54 -2.27
N HIS A 17 -18.49 -7.32 -3.19
CA HIS A 17 -19.76 -8.03 -3.17
C HIS A 17 -20.16 -8.44 -4.58
N GLY A 18 -20.70 -9.64 -4.71
CA GLY A 18 -21.28 -10.16 -5.94
C GLY A 18 -22.79 -10.24 -5.83
N PHE A 19 -23.49 -10.04 -6.94
CA PHE A 19 -24.93 -10.29 -7.12
C PHE A 19 -25.16 -10.92 -8.51
N GLU A 20 -26.35 -11.43 -8.79
CA GLU A 20 -26.61 -12.30 -9.98
C GLU A 20 -26.11 -11.74 -11.32
N ARG A 21 -26.10 -10.41 -11.48
CA ARG A 21 -25.77 -9.73 -12.75
C ARG A 21 -24.55 -8.81 -12.67
N GLY A 22 -23.81 -8.81 -11.56
CA GLY A 22 -22.66 -7.92 -11.42
C GLY A 22 -21.92 -8.07 -10.10
N SER A 23 -20.88 -7.28 -9.95
CA SER A 23 -20.17 -7.12 -8.69
C SER A 23 -19.96 -5.64 -8.41
N GLY A 24 -19.88 -5.31 -7.14
CA GLY A 24 -19.42 -4.02 -6.67
C GLY A 24 -18.23 -4.17 -5.75
N ARG A 25 -17.52 -3.05 -5.57
CA ARG A 25 -16.48 -2.90 -4.56
C ARG A 25 -16.87 -1.78 -3.62
N THR A 26 -16.56 -1.96 -2.35
CA THR A 26 -16.60 -0.88 -1.37
C THR A 26 -15.23 -0.24 -1.36
N VAL A 27 -15.20 1.05 -1.71
CA VAL A 27 -13.97 1.84 -1.70
C VAL A 27 -14.00 2.73 -0.46
N SER A 28 -12.92 2.70 0.31
CA SER A 28 -12.61 3.72 1.31
C SER A 28 -11.48 4.60 0.81
N HIS A 29 -11.31 5.76 1.44
CA HIS A 29 -10.19 6.64 1.15
C HIS A 29 -9.22 6.65 2.32
N ASP A 30 -7.98 6.26 2.06
CA ASP A 30 -6.91 6.26 3.04
C ASP A 30 -6.42 7.70 3.28
N LYS A 31 -6.71 8.22 4.46
CA LYS A 31 -6.37 9.61 4.81
C LYS A 31 -4.87 9.85 4.83
N ASP A 32 -4.05 8.83 5.12
CA ASP A 32 -2.60 8.98 5.20
C ASP A 32 -1.97 9.03 3.82
N ILE A 33 -2.47 8.23 2.88
CA ILE A 33 -2.11 8.36 1.46
C ILE A 33 -2.56 9.71 0.92
N TYR A 34 -3.80 10.14 1.23
CA TYR A 34 -4.32 11.41 0.76
C TYR A 34 -3.49 12.61 1.26
N LYS A 35 -3.14 12.62 2.55
CA LYS A 35 -2.21 13.60 3.14
C LYS A 35 -0.86 13.61 2.43
N TYR A 36 -0.30 12.43 2.13
CA TYR A 36 0.95 12.30 1.40
C TYR A 36 0.85 12.86 -0.02
N VAL A 37 -0.21 12.55 -0.75
CA VAL A 37 -0.45 13.04 -2.13
C VAL A 37 -0.59 14.56 -2.16
N ILE A 38 -1.29 15.15 -1.18
CA ILE A 38 -1.40 16.60 -1.02
C ILE A 38 -0.03 17.24 -0.78
N TRP A 39 0.73 16.70 0.16
CA TRP A 39 2.07 17.18 0.46
C TRP A 39 2.97 17.07 -0.77
N GLU A 40 2.95 15.93 -1.45
CA GLU A 40 3.75 15.69 -2.65
C GLU A 40 3.42 16.69 -3.75
N TRP A 41 2.14 16.99 -3.99
CA TRP A 41 1.72 18.05 -4.92
C TRP A 41 2.27 19.43 -4.52
N LEU A 42 2.01 19.86 -3.28
CA LEU A 42 2.43 21.19 -2.81
C LEU A 42 3.95 21.35 -2.79
N ASP A 43 4.69 20.28 -2.54
CA ASP A 43 6.14 20.27 -2.49
C ASP A 43 6.76 20.18 -3.90
N SER A 44 6.13 19.45 -4.82
CA SER A 44 6.65 19.32 -6.19
C SER A 44 6.35 20.52 -7.09
N MET A 45 5.31 21.30 -6.83
CA MET A 45 5.06 22.53 -7.58
C MET A 45 6.14 23.62 -7.37
N GLU A 46 6.90 23.57 -6.27
CA GLU A 46 8.02 24.50 -6.02
C GLU A 46 9.16 24.35 -7.04
N ALA A 47 9.19 23.26 -7.81
CA ALA A 47 10.20 23.03 -8.83
C ALA A 47 10.00 23.88 -10.10
N ASP A 48 8.78 24.38 -10.33
CA ASP A 48 8.40 25.10 -11.54
C ASP A 48 7.56 26.35 -11.20
N TRP A 49 7.08 27.06 -12.21
CA TRP A 49 6.23 28.23 -11.98
C TRP A 49 4.93 27.85 -11.27
N HIS A 50 4.61 28.60 -10.21
CA HIS A 50 3.32 28.57 -9.53
C HIS A 50 3.00 29.94 -8.91
N SER A 51 1.71 30.21 -8.73
CA SER A 51 1.18 31.33 -7.95
C SER A 51 0.44 30.88 -6.69
N VAL A 52 0.25 29.57 -6.52
CA VAL A 52 -0.43 28.98 -5.36
C VAL A 52 0.39 29.23 -4.10
N ASP A 53 -0.19 29.95 -3.15
CA ASP A 53 0.32 30.04 -1.79
C ASP A 53 0.12 28.69 -1.06
N ARG A 54 1.11 28.25 -0.29
CA ARG A 54 1.11 26.91 0.32
C ARG A 54 -0.02 26.74 1.34
N GLN A 55 -0.32 27.78 2.13
CA GLN A 55 -1.40 27.73 3.12
C GLN A 55 -2.77 27.69 2.41
N SER A 56 -2.93 28.54 1.39
CA SER A 56 -4.14 28.58 0.57
C SER A 56 -4.36 27.25 -0.14
N GLY A 57 -3.31 26.62 -0.68
CA GLY A 57 -3.35 25.28 -1.28
C GLY A 57 -3.80 24.20 -0.30
N LEU A 58 -3.34 24.23 0.96
CA LEU A 58 -3.80 23.33 2.02
C LEU A 58 -5.28 23.56 2.37
N ASP A 59 -5.71 24.81 2.41
CA ASP A 59 -7.08 25.16 2.77
C ASP A 59 -8.09 24.68 1.71
N ILE A 60 -7.69 24.60 0.43
CA ILE A 60 -8.55 23.97 -0.59
C ILE A 60 -8.92 22.53 -0.17
N PHE A 61 -7.95 21.77 0.33
CA PHE A 61 -8.19 20.39 0.74
C PHE A 61 -8.95 20.26 2.05
N ARG A 62 -8.67 21.13 3.02
CA ARG A 62 -9.39 21.13 4.30
C ARG A 62 -10.88 21.39 4.11
N LEU A 63 -11.22 22.27 3.16
CA LEU A 63 -12.61 22.65 2.89
C LEU A 63 -13.32 21.66 1.96
N HIS A 64 -12.59 20.77 1.28
CA HIS A 64 -13.14 19.79 0.33
C HIS A 64 -14.00 20.42 -0.80
N THR A 65 -13.80 21.70 -1.12
CA THR A 65 -14.68 22.49 -2.01
C THR A 65 -13.96 23.09 -3.21
N GLY A 66 -12.70 22.73 -3.45
CA GLY A 66 -11.92 23.30 -4.53
C GLY A 66 -12.33 22.82 -5.91
N GLU A 67 -12.32 23.72 -6.88
CA GLU A 67 -12.44 23.44 -8.31
C GLU A 67 -11.09 23.60 -9.01
N CYS A 68 -10.83 22.76 -10.01
CA CYS A 68 -9.62 22.86 -10.83
C CYS A 68 -9.99 22.99 -12.30
N VAL A 69 -9.33 23.91 -12.98
CA VAL A 69 -9.35 24.02 -14.44
C VAL A 69 -7.92 23.86 -14.92
N ALA A 70 -7.71 22.92 -15.83
CA ALA A 70 -6.43 22.70 -16.47
C ALA A 70 -6.47 23.26 -17.89
N LEU A 71 -5.49 24.10 -18.20
CA LEU A 71 -5.29 24.62 -19.54
C LEU A 71 -3.96 24.09 -20.07
N SER A 72 -3.96 23.59 -21.29
CA SER A 72 -2.77 23.07 -21.97
C SER A 72 -2.42 23.94 -23.17
N ALA A 73 -1.15 23.92 -23.57
CA ALA A 73 -0.62 24.69 -24.70
C ALA A 73 -0.86 26.22 -24.61
N ILE A 74 -0.74 26.79 -23.41
CA ILE A 74 -0.81 28.24 -23.18
C ILE A 74 0.59 28.83 -23.01
N ASP A 75 0.85 29.95 -23.68
CA ASP A 75 2.08 30.75 -23.54
C ASP A 75 2.21 31.35 -22.13
N SER A 76 3.44 31.48 -21.61
CA SER A 76 3.67 32.00 -20.26
C SER A 76 3.09 33.38 -20.01
N ASP A 77 3.11 34.27 -21.01
CA ASP A 77 2.60 35.64 -20.85
C ASP A 77 1.07 35.63 -20.72
N ILE A 78 0.40 34.75 -21.48
CA ILE A 78 -1.06 34.55 -21.40
C ILE A 78 -1.43 33.91 -20.07
N ARG A 79 -0.69 32.88 -19.65
CA ARG A 79 -0.88 32.21 -18.35
C ARG A 79 -0.81 33.22 -17.21
N ASP A 80 0.23 34.07 -17.20
CA ASP A 80 0.43 35.04 -16.14
C ASP A 80 -0.66 36.12 -16.14
N ALA A 81 -1.11 36.56 -17.31
CA ALA A 81 -2.22 37.50 -17.44
C ALA A 81 -3.55 36.90 -16.94
N ILE A 82 -3.82 35.62 -17.23
CA ILE A 82 -4.98 34.88 -16.70
C ILE A 82 -4.90 34.80 -15.18
N ASP A 83 -3.77 34.36 -14.63
CA ASP A 83 -3.57 34.22 -13.19
C ASP A 83 -3.79 35.57 -12.47
N ILE A 84 -3.19 36.66 -12.96
CA ILE A 84 -3.38 38.01 -12.42
C ILE A 84 -4.86 38.42 -12.44
N SER A 85 -5.57 38.15 -13.54
CA SER A 85 -6.99 38.49 -13.67
C SER A 85 -7.86 37.70 -12.69
N LEU A 86 -7.58 36.40 -12.53
CA LEU A 86 -8.33 35.51 -11.66
C LEU A 86 -8.09 35.78 -10.17
N ARG A 87 -6.95 36.35 -9.78
CA ARG A 87 -6.69 36.77 -8.38
C ARG A 87 -7.68 37.81 -7.86
N ALA A 88 -8.38 38.53 -8.73
CA ALA A 88 -9.45 39.43 -8.33
C ALA A 88 -10.76 38.70 -7.95
N ILE A 89 -10.88 37.41 -8.28
CA ILE A 89 -12.07 36.60 -8.05
C ILE A 89 -11.98 35.94 -6.68
N PRO A 90 -12.93 36.19 -5.76
CA PRO A 90 -12.96 35.53 -4.45
C PRO A 90 -12.96 34.00 -4.58
N GLY A 91 -12.06 33.33 -3.86
CA GLY A 91 -11.94 31.87 -3.87
C GLY A 91 -10.95 31.32 -4.89
N TYR A 92 -10.38 32.14 -5.79
CA TYR A 92 -9.26 31.71 -6.60
C TYR A 92 -7.99 31.57 -5.75
N VAL A 93 -7.35 30.40 -5.82
CA VAL A 93 -6.18 30.07 -4.98
C VAL A 93 -4.86 30.16 -5.73
N GLY A 94 -4.87 30.08 -7.07
CA GLY A 94 -3.67 30.19 -7.90
C GLY A 94 -3.64 29.16 -9.03
N ALA A 95 -2.50 29.14 -9.72
CA ALA A 95 -2.17 28.24 -10.81
C ALA A 95 -0.75 27.71 -10.65
N PHE A 96 -0.45 26.59 -11.30
CA PHE A 96 0.88 26.01 -11.34
C PHE A 96 1.10 25.27 -12.67
N VAL A 97 2.36 25.07 -13.05
CA VAL A 97 2.71 24.26 -14.23
C VAL A 97 2.59 22.77 -13.90
N ILE A 98 1.82 22.04 -14.70
CA ILE A 98 1.71 20.59 -14.58
C ILE A 98 2.99 19.95 -15.13
N ASP A 99 3.67 19.17 -14.29
CA ASP A 99 4.79 18.32 -14.71
C ASP A 99 4.21 17.08 -15.42
N PRO A 100 4.41 16.93 -16.75
CA PRO A 100 3.84 15.82 -17.50
C PRO A 100 4.49 14.46 -17.16
N GLY A 101 5.65 14.47 -16.49
CA GLY A 101 6.36 13.31 -15.99
C GLY A 101 6.03 12.95 -14.54
N ASN A 102 5.25 13.78 -13.82
CA ASN A 102 4.81 13.50 -12.46
C ASN A 102 3.38 12.92 -12.44
N PRO A 103 3.19 11.66 -12.02
CA PRO A 103 1.87 11.02 -12.05
C PRO A 103 0.86 11.68 -11.10
N VAL A 104 1.29 12.26 -9.98
CA VAL A 104 0.39 12.98 -9.06
C VAL A 104 -0.15 14.25 -9.74
N HIS A 105 0.72 15.01 -10.41
CA HIS A 105 0.32 16.21 -11.15
C HIS A 105 -0.62 15.82 -12.30
N ARG A 106 -0.17 14.89 -13.14
CA ARG A 106 -0.91 14.50 -14.33
C ARG A 106 -2.25 13.85 -13.99
N GLY A 107 -2.28 12.89 -13.07
CA GLY A 107 -3.53 12.24 -12.67
C GLY A 107 -4.47 13.17 -11.90
N GLY A 108 -3.94 14.00 -10.99
CA GLY A 108 -4.75 14.91 -10.19
C GLY A 108 -5.34 16.08 -10.97
N PHE A 109 -4.57 16.62 -11.91
CA PHE A 109 -4.83 17.93 -12.52
C PHE A 109 -4.93 17.89 -14.04
N PHE A 110 -4.95 16.71 -14.67
CA PHE A 110 -5.15 16.61 -16.12
C PHE A 110 -5.94 15.36 -16.51
N ASP A 111 -5.37 14.17 -16.37
CA ASP A 111 -5.90 12.93 -16.95
C ASP A 111 -7.27 12.52 -16.38
N ASN A 112 -7.55 12.80 -15.10
CA ASN A 112 -8.83 12.47 -14.46
C ASN A 112 -9.84 13.63 -14.47
N LEU A 113 -9.50 14.79 -15.05
CA LEU A 113 -10.44 15.89 -15.21
C LEU A 113 -11.34 15.62 -16.42
N ILE A 114 -12.56 16.16 -16.36
CA ILE A 114 -13.47 16.11 -17.51
C ILE A 114 -13.07 17.18 -18.52
N TYR A 115 -12.93 16.77 -19.78
CA TYR A 115 -12.73 17.68 -20.90
C TYR A 115 -14.01 18.50 -21.11
N ALA A 116 -14.00 19.74 -20.63
CA ALA A 116 -15.18 20.61 -20.69
C ALA A 116 -15.32 21.35 -22.03
N ALA A 117 -14.20 21.77 -22.62
CA ALA A 117 -14.15 22.51 -23.88
C ALA A 117 -12.75 22.47 -24.50
N ALA A 118 -12.67 22.86 -25.77
CA ALA A 118 -11.43 23.14 -26.48
C ALA A 118 -11.43 24.57 -27.02
N ILE A 119 -10.25 25.20 -27.12
CA ILE A 119 -10.08 26.46 -27.84
C ILE A 119 -9.34 26.14 -29.14
N GLU A 120 -10.03 26.27 -30.27
CA GLU A 120 -9.48 25.92 -31.58
C GLU A 120 -9.90 26.94 -32.64
N GLY A 121 -8.94 27.41 -33.45
CA GLY A 121 -9.23 28.34 -34.54
C GLY A 121 -9.92 29.65 -34.12
N GLY A 122 -9.74 30.07 -32.86
CA GLY A 122 -10.42 31.27 -32.33
C GLY A 122 -11.89 31.05 -31.96
N THR A 123 -12.30 29.80 -31.75
CA THR A 123 -13.62 29.38 -31.28
C THR A 123 -13.50 28.63 -29.95
N ILE A 124 -14.61 28.57 -29.20
CA ILE A 124 -14.74 27.67 -28.04
C ILE A 124 -15.59 26.48 -28.47
N VAL A 125 -15.00 25.30 -28.53
CA VAL A 125 -15.69 24.07 -28.91
C VAL A 125 -16.18 23.35 -27.66
N GLN A 126 -17.49 23.13 -27.55
CA GLN A 126 -18.14 22.33 -26.49
C GLN A 126 -18.86 21.13 -27.09
N GLU A 127 -19.06 20.08 -26.30
CA GLU A 127 -19.85 18.92 -26.73
C GLU A 127 -21.34 19.11 -26.42
N LEU A 128 -22.19 18.65 -27.33
CA LEU A 128 -23.59 18.40 -27.07
C LEU A 128 -23.73 17.26 -26.06
N SER A 129 -24.83 17.25 -25.31
CA SER A 129 -25.21 16.12 -24.46
C SER A 129 -25.38 14.84 -25.30
N TYR A 130 -25.45 13.68 -24.64
CA TYR A 130 -25.75 12.42 -25.34
C TYR A 130 -27.09 12.46 -26.10
N GLU A 131 -28.03 13.29 -25.65
CA GLU A 131 -29.33 13.52 -26.30
C GLU A 131 -29.27 14.57 -27.43
N GLY A 132 -28.11 15.20 -27.64
CA GLY A 132 -27.88 16.19 -28.68
C GLY A 132 -28.21 17.64 -28.28
N GLU A 133 -28.34 17.92 -26.98
CA GLU A 133 -28.70 19.25 -26.47
C GLU A 133 -27.47 20.10 -26.12
N GLN A 134 -27.62 21.43 -26.21
CA GLN A 134 -26.59 22.38 -25.78
C GLN A 134 -26.72 22.60 -24.27
N ASP A 135 -25.99 21.80 -23.50
CA ASP A 135 -25.99 21.88 -22.05
C ASP A 135 -24.79 22.68 -21.53
N TRP A 136 -25.05 23.57 -20.56
CA TRP A 136 -24.03 24.35 -19.83
C TRP A 136 -23.04 25.14 -20.73
N PRO A 137 -23.51 26.14 -21.52
CA PRO A 137 -22.61 27.01 -22.25
C PRO A 137 -21.65 27.74 -21.28
N LEU A 138 -20.36 27.76 -21.60
CA LEU A 138 -19.38 28.47 -20.78
C LEU A 138 -19.69 29.98 -20.79
N GLU A 139 -19.66 30.61 -19.62
CA GLU A 139 -19.88 32.05 -19.50
C GLU A 139 -18.84 32.83 -20.32
N GLY A 140 -19.31 33.82 -21.09
CA GLY A 140 -18.46 34.60 -22.00
C GLY A 140 -18.16 33.93 -23.35
N SER A 141 -18.57 32.68 -23.57
CA SER A 141 -18.31 31.99 -24.85
C SER A 141 -18.95 32.66 -26.06
N ALA A 142 -20.18 33.18 -25.91
CA ALA A 142 -20.92 33.89 -26.95
C ALA A 142 -20.20 35.14 -27.48
N THR A 143 -19.37 35.78 -26.65
CA THR A 143 -18.61 36.98 -26.99
C THR A 143 -17.16 36.69 -27.36
N PHE A 144 -16.72 35.43 -27.25
CA PHE A 144 -15.36 35.02 -27.60
C PHE A 144 -15.09 35.29 -29.09
N LYS A 145 -13.97 35.97 -29.38
CA LYS A 145 -13.62 36.38 -30.74
C LYS A 145 -12.42 35.58 -31.26
N PRO A 146 -12.36 35.31 -32.57
CA PRO A 146 -13.31 35.71 -33.62
C PRO A 146 -14.60 34.89 -33.72
N GLY A 147 -14.64 33.63 -33.27
CA GLY A 147 -15.65 32.66 -33.72
C GLY A 147 -16.76 32.28 -32.75
N GLY A 148 -16.70 32.68 -31.47
CA GLY A 148 -17.72 32.33 -30.47
C GLY A 148 -17.78 30.82 -30.16
N PRO A 149 -18.92 30.31 -29.67
CA PRO A 149 -19.08 28.90 -29.32
C PRO A 149 -19.44 28.05 -30.53
N VAL A 150 -18.85 26.86 -30.62
CA VAL A 150 -19.14 25.82 -31.60
C VAL A 150 -19.50 24.55 -30.84
N TRP A 151 -20.54 23.85 -31.27
CA TRP A 151 -21.01 22.62 -30.62
C TRP A 151 -20.72 21.40 -31.48
N GLN A 152 -20.14 20.37 -30.88
CA GLN A 152 -19.78 19.10 -31.51
C GLN A 152 -20.55 17.93 -30.86
N PRO A 153 -20.70 16.78 -31.52
CA PRO A 153 -21.29 15.60 -30.89
C PRO A 153 -20.53 15.14 -29.65
N SER A 154 -21.23 14.50 -28.71
CA SER A 154 -20.60 13.89 -27.51
C SER A 154 -19.47 12.93 -27.88
N GLY A 155 -18.35 13.03 -27.16
CA GLY A 155 -17.11 12.27 -27.39
C GLY A 155 -16.16 12.86 -28.43
N TRP A 156 -16.49 13.99 -29.05
CA TRP A 156 -15.60 14.68 -29.99
C TRP A 156 -14.30 15.14 -29.36
N LEU A 157 -14.32 15.78 -28.18
CA LEU A 157 -13.14 16.25 -27.46
C LEU A 157 -12.16 15.10 -27.18
N ALA A 158 -12.69 13.93 -26.82
CA ALA A 158 -11.87 12.75 -26.52
C ALA A 158 -11.26 12.08 -27.76
N SER A 159 -11.93 12.19 -28.92
CA SER A 159 -11.55 11.44 -30.14
C SER A 159 -10.87 12.28 -31.22
N SER A 160 -11.26 13.54 -31.33
CA SER A 160 -10.93 14.46 -32.43
C SER A 160 -10.58 15.87 -31.96
N GLY A 161 -10.67 16.14 -30.65
CA GLY A 161 -10.27 17.42 -30.06
C GLY A 161 -8.77 17.69 -30.20
N PRO A 162 -8.32 18.90 -29.83
CA PRO A 162 -6.90 19.25 -29.87
C PRO A 162 -6.07 18.29 -29.01
N GLU A 163 -4.81 18.09 -29.39
CA GLU A 163 -3.88 17.26 -28.62
C GLU A 163 -3.79 17.78 -27.18
N GLY A 164 -4.02 16.88 -26.22
CA GLY A 164 -3.88 17.19 -24.80
C GLY A 164 -2.43 17.39 -24.38
N LEU A 165 -2.19 17.46 -23.07
CA LEU A 165 -0.86 17.57 -22.51
C LEU A 165 -0.02 16.33 -22.90
N PRO A 166 1.09 16.51 -23.65
CA PRO A 166 1.94 15.40 -24.10
C PRO A 166 2.41 14.57 -22.91
N ARG A 167 2.54 13.25 -23.10
CA ARG A 167 3.19 12.39 -22.10
C ARG A 167 4.69 12.64 -22.14
N GLY A 168 5.23 13.18 -21.06
CA GLY A 168 6.67 13.34 -20.89
C GLY A 168 7.32 12.02 -20.45
N SER A 169 8.65 11.95 -20.55
CA SER A 169 9.40 10.98 -19.75
C SER A 169 9.17 11.27 -18.26
N VAL A 170 9.16 10.22 -17.44
CA VAL A 170 9.05 10.37 -15.98
C VAL A 170 10.16 11.30 -15.49
N SER A 171 9.80 12.40 -14.83
CA SER A 171 10.74 13.35 -14.27
C SER A 171 11.38 12.78 -13.00
N GLU A 172 12.52 13.30 -12.55
CA GLU A 172 13.13 12.85 -11.28
C GLU A 172 12.18 13.06 -10.09
N ARG A 173 11.42 14.17 -10.10
CA ARG A 173 10.38 14.40 -9.08
C ARG A 173 9.21 13.43 -9.24
N GLY A 174 8.77 13.20 -10.47
CA GLY A 174 7.72 12.24 -10.79
C GLY A 174 8.06 10.81 -10.38
N LYS A 175 9.32 10.39 -10.51
CA LYS A 175 9.80 9.10 -10.03
C LYS A 175 9.68 8.98 -8.51
N LYS A 176 10.13 10.01 -7.76
CA LYS A 176 9.99 10.04 -6.29
C LYS A 176 8.53 10.01 -5.84
N ALA A 177 7.67 10.80 -6.51
CA ALA A 177 6.23 10.81 -6.25
C ALA A 177 5.61 9.43 -6.49
N ALA A 178 5.92 8.81 -7.64
CA ALA A 178 5.44 7.48 -8.00
C ALA A 178 5.88 6.42 -6.98
N GLU A 179 7.15 6.41 -6.59
CA GLU A 179 7.70 5.48 -5.61
C GLU A 179 7.12 5.71 -4.20
N GLY A 180 6.87 6.96 -3.82
CA GLY A 180 6.26 7.30 -2.54
C GLY A 180 4.79 6.88 -2.46
N VAL A 181 4.02 7.21 -3.50
CA VAL A 181 2.62 6.79 -3.63
C VAL A 181 2.53 5.26 -3.70
N ALA A 182 3.35 4.59 -4.52
CA ALA A 182 3.36 3.13 -4.62
C ALA A 182 3.69 2.46 -3.29
N ARG A 183 4.65 2.98 -2.52
CA ARG A 183 4.98 2.46 -1.17
C ARG A 183 3.83 2.65 -0.17
N LYS A 184 3.15 3.79 -0.20
CA LYS A 184 1.97 4.07 0.62
C LYS A 184 0.75 3.22 0.20
N GLN A 185 0.62 2.94 -1.09
CA GLN A 185 -0.42 2.10 -1.68
C GLN A 185 -0.11 0.61 -1.63
N ALA A 186 1.12 0.21 -1.27
CA ALA A 186 1.52 -1.19 -1.20
C ALA A 186 0.51 -1.94 -0.33
N GLY A 187 -0.32 -2.74 -0.99
CA GLY A 187 -1.50 -3.30 -0.36
C GLY A 187 -1.13 -4.28 0.75
N THR A 188 -1.98 -4.42 1.76
CA THR A 188 -1.86 -5.56 2.67
C THR A 188 -2.19 -6.86 1.93
N VAL A 189 -1.88 -8.01 2.53
CA VAL A 189 -2.24 -9.32 1.98
C VAL A 189 -3.75 -9.38 1.71
N GLU A 190 -4.55 -8.88 2.64
CA GLU A 190 -6.01 -8.82 2.54
C GLU A 190 -6.46 -7.98 1.34
N GLN A 191 -5.85 -6.82 1.12
CA GLN A 191 -6.20 -5.93 0.01
C GLN A 191 -5.93 -6.59 -1.35
N ARG A 192 -4.76 -7.24 -1.51
CA ARG A 192 -4.46 -7.99 -2.74
C ARG A 192 -5.45 -9.14 -2.97
N VAL A 193 -5.85 -9.84 -1.90
CA VAL A 193 -6.87 -10.90 -2.01
C VAL A 193 -8.23 -10.32 -2.40
N LEU A 194 -8.65 -9.18 -1.85
CA LEU A 194 -9.91 -8.52 -2.26
C LEU A 194 -9.92 -8.15 -3.74
N GLU A 195 -8.83 -7.58 -4.24
CA GLU A 195 -8.68 -7.22 -5.65
C GLU A 195 -8.81 -8.45 -6.56
N GLU A 196 -8.12 -9.54 -6.20
CA GLU A 196 -8.21 -10.79 -6.94
C GLU A 196 -9.57 -11.49 -6.80
N MET A 197 -10.26 -11.38 -5.66
CA MET A 197 -11.63 -11.86 -5.51
C MET A 197 -12.59 -11.13 -6.47
N SER A 198 -12.42 -9.81 -6.62
CA SER A 198 -13.21 -9.01 -7.56
C SER A 198 -13.02 -9.51 -9.00
N ARG A 199 -11.76 -9.76 -9.40
CA ARG A 199 -11.43 -10.31 -10.72
C ARG A 199 -11.97 -11.74 -10.91
N ALA A 200 -11.77 -12.61 -9.92
CA ALA A 200 -12.18 -14.01 -9.98
C ALA A 200 -13.71 -14.18 -10.09
N PHE A 201 -14.50 -13.28 -9.48
CA PHE A 201 -15.96 -13.31 -9.62
C PHE A 201 -16.40 -13.13 -11.07
N PHE A 202 -15.79 -12.21 -11.82
CA PHE A 202 -16.12 -11.99 -13.23
C PHE A 202 -15.85 -13.23 -14.11
N LEU A 203 -14.88 -14.05 -13.73
CA LEU A 203 -14.49 -15.26 -14.46
C LEU A 203 -15.34 -16.49 -14.10
N ASN A 204 -16.15 -16.44 -13.05
CA ASN A 204 -16.87 -17.61 -12.54
C ASN A 204 -18.29 -17.71 -13.11
N ALA A 205 -18.57 -18.78 -13.85
CA ALA A 205 -19.86 -19.00 -14.52
C ALA A 205 -21.05 -19.17 -13.55
N GLY A 206 -20.79 -19.56 -12.29
CA GLY A 206 -21.81 -19.84 -11.27
C GLY A 206 -22.28 -18.64 -10.44
N ARG A 207 -21.85 -17.41 -10.77
CA ARG A 207 -22.18 -16.09 -10.16
C ARG A 207 -23.13 -16.17 -8.96
N LYS A 208 -22.58 -16.45 -7.78
CA LYS A 208 -23.33 -16.47 -6.51
C LYS A 208 -23.24 -15.11 -5.82
N THR A 209 -24.31 -14.71 -5.15
CA THR A 209 -24.30 -13.53 -4.29
C THR A 209 -23.39 -13.77 -3.09
N PHE A 210 -22.50 -12.84 -2.81
CA PHE A 210 -21.62 -12.88 -1.64
C PHE A 210 -21.24 -11.47 -1.20
N GLU A 211 -20.85 -11.31 0.06
CA GLU A 211 -20.27 -10.08 0.59
C GLU A 211 -19.02 -10.46 1.40
N PHE A 212 -17.93 -9.74 1.18
CA PHE A 212 -16.70 -9.91 1.93
C PHE A 212 -16.15 -8.53 2.31
N LYS A 213 -15.79 -8.36 3.59
CA LYS A 213 -15.13 -7.15 4.12
C LYS A 213 -13.78 -7.51 4.72
N ALA A 214 -12.79 -6.67 4.45
CA ALA A 214 -11.48 -6.76 5.10
C ALA A 214 -11.60 -6.54 6.62
N VAL A 215 -10.58 -7.01 7.34
CA VAL A 215 -10.32 -6.60 8.72
C VAL A 215 -9.95 -5.12 8.69
N ALA A 216 -10.59 -4.31 9.54
CA ALA A 216 -10.31 -2.87 9.61
C ALA A 216 -8.87 -2.61 10.10
N GLU A 217 -8.41 -3.33 11.13
CA GLU A 217 -7.06 -3.27 11.70
C GLU A 217 -6.76 -4.60 12.42
N SER A 218 -5.61 -5.22 12.14
CA SER A 218 -5.14 -6.40 12.88
C SER A 218 -4.21 -5.99 14.02
N SER A 219 -4.48 -6.48 15.22
CA SER A 219 -3.57 -6.36 16.36
C SER A 219 -2.49 -7.45 16.40
N ASP A 220 -2.55 -8.45 15.51
CA ASP A 220 -1.49 -9.45 15.42
C ASP A 220 -0.29 -8.90 14.63
N ILE A 221 0.87 -8.91 15.28
CA ILE A 221 2.18 -8.55 14.73
C ILE A 221 2.54 -9.40 13.52
N LEU A 222 2.14 -10.67 13.52
CA LEU A 222 2.20 -11.51 12.34
C LEU A 222 0.84 -11.36 11.68
N GLN A 223 0.79 -10.63 10.56
CA GLN A 223 -0.42 -10.40 9.76
C GLN A 223 -0.93 -11.69 9.06
N ALA A 224 -0.67 -12.86 9.66
CA ALA A 224 -1.00 -14.17 9.17
C ALA A 224 -1.03 -15.18 10.31
N ILE A 225 -2.02 -16.08 10.29
CA ILE A 225 -2.13 -17.17 11.25
C ILE A 225 -1.41 -18.39 10.70
N MET A 226 -0.29 -18.76 11.33
CA MET A 226 0.50 -19.94 11.00
C MET A 226 0.48 -20.95 12.16
N PRO A 227 -0.51 -21.86 12.22
CA PRO A 227 -0.66 -22.75 13.36
C PRO A 227 0.56 -23.67 13.50
N GLU A 228 1.23 -23.67 14.65
CA GLU A 228 2.42 -24.49 14.90
C GLU A 228 2.18 -25.97 14.56
N GLY A 229 1.01 -26.50 14.92
CA GLY A 229 0.62 -27.88 14.61
C GLY A 229 0.62 -28.23 13.11
N LYS A 230 0.47 -27.25 12.21
CA LYS A 230 0.59 -27.49 10.77
C LYS A 230 2.02 -27.84 10.37
N PHE A 231 2.99 -27.24 11.03
CA PHE A 231 4.39 -27.53 10.79
C PHE A 231 4.79 -28.80 11.54
N THR A 232 4.57 -28.84 12.85
CA THR A 232 5.09 -29.90 13.73
C THR A 232 4.35 -31.23 13.65
N LYS A 233 3.06 -31.24 13.27
CA LYS A 233 2.21 -32.45 13.27
C LYS A 233 1.60 -32.82 11.91
N TYR A 234 1.82 -32.01 10.87
CA TYR A 234 1.19 -32.26 9.57
C TYR A 234 2.20 -32.24 8.42
N LEU A 235 2.93 -31.15 8.21
CA LEU A 235 3.87 -31.03 7.09
C LEU A 235 5.06 -32.00 7.21
N PHE A 236 5.53 -32.26 8.43
CA PHE A 236 6.63 -33.18 8.70
C PHE A 236 6.17 -34.57 9.20
N ASP A 237 4.86 -34.84 9.24
CA ASP A 237 4.35 -36.13 9.72
C ASP A 237 4.33 -37.20 8.61
N ARG A 238 5.24 -38.17 8.72
CA ARG A 238 5.33 -39.34 7.81
C ARG A 238 4.23 -40.38 8.03
N ALA A 239 3.61 -40.40 9.20
CA ALA A 239 2.58 -41.38 9.58
C ALA A 239 1.18 -40.93 9.16
N SER A 240 0.96 -39.63 8.93
CA SER A 240 -0.32 -39.09 8.46
C SER A 240 -0.67 -39.57 7.06
N LYS A 241 -1.91 -40.06 6.88
CA LYS A 241 -2.45 -40.48 5.58
C LYS A 241 -2.38 -39.36 4.52
N ASP A 242 -2.62 -38.12 4.93
CA ASP A 242 -2.64 -36.95 4.05
C ASP A 242 -1.32 -36.14 4.07
N GLY A 243 -0.44 -36.40 5.05
CA GLY A 243 0.83 -35.70 5.24
C GLY A 243 2.06 -36.44 4.68
N LYS A 244 1.98 -37.77 4.49
CA LYS A 244 3.12 -38.63 4.14
C LYS A 244 3.92 -38.15 2.92
N SER A 245 3.24 -37.78 1.82
CA SER A 245 3.92 -37.33 0.60
C SER A 245 4.59 -35.96 0.77
N LYS A 246 4.00 -35.08 1.59
CA LYS A 246 4.55 -33.75 1.91
C LYS A 246 5.78 -33.86 2.80
N ALA A 247 5.71 -34.72 3.82
CA ALA A 247 6.82 -35.00 4.71
C ALA A 247 8.00 -35.62 3.95
N ALA A 248 7.73 -36.57 3.05
CA ALA A 248 8.77 -37.15 2.20
C ALA A 248 9.45 -36.07 1.34
N PHE A 249 8.67 -35.21 0.68
CA PHE A 249 9.25 -34.12 -0.10
C PHE A 249 10.06 -33.13 0.74
N LEU A 250 9.52 -32.64 1.86
CA LEU A 250 10.22 -31.63 2.66
C LEU A 250 11.50 -32.19 3.31
N ILE A 251 11.45 -33.42 3.79
CA ILE A 251 12.57 -34.02 4.53
C ILE A 251 13.56 -34.67 3.57
N ASP A 252 13.10 -35.55 2.67
CA ASP A 252 13.98 -36.38 1.84
C ASP A 252 14.41 -35.61 0.58
N ASP A 253 13.48 -34.91 -0.08
CA ASP A 253 13.81 -34.18 -1.31
C ASP A 253 14.41 -32.80 -1.03
N LEU A 254 13.78 -31.97 -0.20
CA LEU A 254 14.28 -30.62 0.06
C LEU A 254 15.34 -30.57 1.16
N GLY A 255 15.38 -31.57 2.05
CA GLY A 255 16.37 -31.64 3.12
C GLY A 255 16.13 -30.61 4.21
N ILE A 256 14.87 -30.35 4.59
CA ILE A 256 14.53 -29.52 5.74
C ILE A 256 14.33 -30.43 6.95
N ASP A 257 15.07 -30.15 8.01
CA ASP A 257 14.93 -30.83 9.30
C ASP A 257 13.60 -30.44 9.96
N PRO A 258 12.79 -31.40 10.47
CA PRO A 258 11.57 -31.09 11.23
C PRO A 258 11.79 -30.15 12.43
N GLU A 259 12.97 -30.16 13.06
CA GLU A 259 13.29 -29.23 14.16
C GLU A 259 13.43 -27.78 13.67
N ASP A 260 13.78 -27.60 12.40
CA ASP A 260 13.99 -26.30 11.74
C ASP A 260 12.70 -25.75 11.08
N TRP A 261 11.54 -26.19 11.57
CA TRP A 261 10.25 -25.80 11.00
C TRP A 261 9.98 -24.29 11.06
N ARG A 262 10.58 -23.57 12.02
CA ARG A 262 10.46 -22.10 12.11
C ARG A 262 11.12 -21.39 10.92
N TYR A 263 12.21 -21.95 10.39
CA TYR A 263 12.83 -21.44 9.17
C TYR A 263 11.90 -21.59 7.96
N LEU A 264 11.21 -22.73 7.85
CA LEU A 264 10.18 -22.92 6.83
C LEU A 264 8.98 -21.97 7.01
N ALA A 265 8.47 -21.83 8.24
CA ALA A 265 7.35 -20.95 8.55
C ALA A 265 7.67 -19.48 8.23
N ALA A 266 8.88 -19.03 8.53
CA ALA A 266 9.31 -17.67 8.23
C ALA A 266 9.40 -17.43 6.71
N GLN A 267 9.86 -18.40 5.92
CA GLN A 267 9.83 -18.29 4.46
C GLN A 267 8.39 -18.22 3.92
N PHE A 268 7.45 -18.98 4.51
CA PHE A 268 6.03 -18.89 4.14
C PHE A 268 5.43 -17.52 4.46
N TYR A 269 5.76 -16.96 5.62
CA TYR A 269 5.33 -15.63 6.02
C TYR A 269 5.90 -14.54 5.11
N SER A 270 7.22 -14.49 4.94
CA SER A 270 7.88 -13.52 4.07
C SER A 270 7.36 -13.61 2.64
N GLY A 271 7.10 -14.82 2.16
CA GLY A 271 6.51 -15.03 0.84
C GLY A 271 5.08 -14.50 0.74
N LEU A 272 4.23 -14.76 1.73
CA LEU A 272 2.87 -14.23 1.77
C LEU A 272 2.83 -12.70 1.71
N LEU A 273 3.74 -12.02 2.42
CA LEU A 273 3.78 -10.56 2.49
C LEU A 273 4.06 -9.89 1.13
N ILE A 274 4.78 -10.55 0.22
CA ILE A 274 5.20 -9.98 -1.07
C ILE A 274 4.50 -10.59 -2.28
N ALA A 275 3.78 -11.70 -2.11
CA ALA A 275 3.14 -12.40 -3.21
C ALA A 275 1.80 -11.79 -3.63
N GLU A 276 1.52 -11.88 -4.92
CA GLU A 276 0.17 -11.78 -5.47
C GLU A 276 -0.59 -13.11 -5.26
N PRO A 277 -1.83 -13.08 -4.73
CA PRO A 277 -2.65 -14.28 -4.56
C PRO A 277 -2.93 -14.97 -5.90
N ASN A 278 -2.73 -16.29 -5.96
CA ASN A 278 -3.04 -17.11 -7.13
C ASN A 278 -4.24 -18.01 -6.87
N ALA A 279 -4.92 -18.44 -7.93
CA ALA A 279 -6.00 -19.42 -7.89
C ALA A 279 -7.09 -19.10 -6.85
N VAL A 280 -7.44 -17.81 -6.70
CA VAL A 280 -8.41 -17.33 -5.73
C VAL A 280 -9.78 -17.96 -5.98
N LYS A 281 -10.33 -18.62 -4.96
CA LYS A 281 -11.63 -19.29 -4.99
C LYS A 281 -12.51 -18.78 -3.85
N LEU A 282 -13.73 -18.41 -4.21
CA LEU A 282 -14.79 -18.12 -3.24
C LEU A 282 -15.37 -19.43 -2.72
N ASN A 283 -15.41 -19.56 -1.41
CA ASN A 283 -15.98 -20.71 -0.71
C ASN A 283 -16.95 -20.21 0.36
N GLU A 284 -17.92 -21.05 0.72
CA GLU A 284 -18.89 -20.75 1.77
C GLU A 284 -18.45 -21.44 3.07
N TRP A 285 -18.33 -20.67 4.15
CA TRP A 285 -18.06 -21.17 5.50
C TRP A 285 -19.20 -20.79 6.45
N LYS A 286 -19.19 -21.36 7.65
CA LYS A 286 -20.20 -21.08 8.70
C LYS A 286 -20.31 -19.59 9.04
N THR A 287 -19.23 -18.84 8.88
CA THR A 287 -19.15 -17.40 9.20
C THR A 287 -19.40 -16.50 7.99
N GLY A 288 -19.77 -17.07 6.84
CA GLY A 288 -19.96 -16.36 5.57
C GLY A 288 -19.02 -16.84 4.46
N TYR A 289 -19.06 -16.13 3.33
CA TYR A 289 -18.18 -16.40 2.20
C TYR A 289 -16.77 -15.91 2.49
N GLY A 290 -15.75 -16.70 2.17
CA GLY A 290 -14.34 -16.32 2.30
C GLY A 290 -13.55 -16.55 1.00
N ALA A 291 -12.24 -16.38 1.08
CA ALA A 291 -11.32 -16.68 0.00
C ALA A 291 -10.40 -17.85 0.38
N ARG A 292 -10.19 -18.76 -0.56
CA ARG A 292 -9.03 -19.65 -0.57
C ARG A 292 -8.12 -19.23 -1.71
N PHE A 293 -6.84 -19.12 -1.46
CA PHE A 293 -5.86 -18.73 -2.46
C PHE A 293 -4.55 -19.47 -2.25
N ASP A 294 -3.76 -19.57 -3.31
CA ASP A 294 -2.48 -20.23 -3.32
C ASP A 294 -1.36 -19.20 -3.52
N VAL A 295 -0.22 -19.42 -2.87
CA VAL A 295 1.00 -18.63 -3.05
C VAL A 295 2.15 -19.58 -3.42
N PRO A 296 2.57 -19.61 -4.70
CA PRO A 296 3.75 -20.36 -5.13
C PRO A 296 5.02 -19.61 -4.73
N MET A 297 5.92 -20.29 -4.02
CA MET A 297 7.16 -19.71 -3.51
C MET A 297 8.33 -20.68 -3.64
N ARG A 298 9.51 -20.15 -3.95
CA ARG A 298 10.76 -20.91 -4.00
C ARG A 298 11.39 -20.95 -2.63
N ILE A 299 11.27 -22.11 -1.98
CA ILE A 299 11.77 -22.35 -0.64
C ILE A 299 13.16 -22.93 -0.70
N ARG A 300 13.99 -22.54 0.26
CA ARG A 300 15.38 -22.96 0.40
C ARG A 300 15.58 -23.67 1.74
N ASN A 301 16.42 -24.69 1.79
CA ASN A 301 16.94 -25.26 3.04
C ASN A 301 18.24 -24.55 3.46
N ARG A 302 18.74 -24.80 4.69
CA ARG A 302 19.98 -24.14 5.15
C ARG A 302 21.24 -24.47 4.34
N ALA A 303 21.23 -25.54 3.55
CA ALA A 303 22.33 -25.91 2.65
C ALA A 303 22.23 -25.26 1.26
N GLY A 304 21.21 -24.43 1.01
CA GLY A 304 21.01 -23.73 -0.26
C GLY A 304 20.19 -24.50 -1.31
N LYS A 305 19.76 -25.74 -1.03
CA LYS A 305 18.88 -26.50 -1.93
C LYS A 305 17.52 -25.83 -1.98
N THR A 306 16.97 -25.65 -3.19
CA THR A 306 15.68 -24.99 -3.39
C THR A 306 14.64 -25.88 -4.05
N ALA A 307 13.37 -25.59 -3.78
CA ALA A 307 12.25 -26.15 -4.52
C ALA A 307 11.03 -25.22 -4.48
N VAL A 308 10.15 -25.35 -5.47
CA VAL A 308 8.87 -24.62 -5.49
C VAL A 308 7.88 -25.32 -4.57
N ILE A 309 7.30 -24.56 -3.65
CA ILE A 309 6.22 -24.98 -2.76
C ILE A 309 5.03 -24.06 -2.98
N VAL A 310 3.85 -24.64 -3.15
CA VAL A 310 2.59 -23.91 -3.18
C VAL A 310 1.99 -23.95 -1.78
N THR A 311 1.80 -22.78 -1.17
CA THR A 311 1.11 -22.65 0.11
C THR A 311 -0.34 -22.25 -0.13
N GLY A 312 -1.28 -22.98 0.45
CA GLY A 312 -2.70 -22.66 0.37
C GLY A 312 -3.16 -21.95 1.63
N TRP A 313 -3.82 -20.81 1.47
CA TRP A 313 -4.29 -19.93 2.54
C TRP A 313 -5.80 -19.81 2.50
N ASN A 314 -6.42 -19.71 3.67
CA ASN A 314 -7.84 -19.38 3.82
C ASN A 314 -7.97 -18.03 4.49
N MET A 315 -8.88 -17.20 4.01
CA MET A 315 -9.21 -15.91 4.59
C MET A 315 -10.72 -15.83 4.76
N ASN A 316 -11.17 -15.86 6.01
CA ASN A 316 -12.58 -15.67 6.35
C ASN A 316 -12.88 -14.16 6.48
N PRO A 317 -14.14 -13.72 6.32
CA PRO A 317 -14.52 -12.34 6.58
C PRO A 317 -14.05 -11.87 7.95
N GLY A 318 -13.40 -10.71 8.01
CA GLY A 318 -12.91 -10.14 9.27
C GLY A 318 -11.86 -10.99 10.00
N ALA A 319 -11.16 -11.89 9.32
CA ALA A 319 -10.05 -12.66 9.89
C ALA A 319 -8.78 -12.57 9.03
N LEU A 320 -7.63 -12.72 9.69
CA LEU A 320 -6.32 -12.81 9.03
C LEU A 320 -6.22 -14.05 8.13
N PRO A 321 -5.37 -13.99 7.08
CA PRO A 321 -5.06 -15.16 6.27
C PRO A 321 -4.44 -16.26 7.14
N SER A 322 -4.97 -17.48 7.04
CA SER A 322 -4.53 -18.64 7.80
C SER A 322 -3.99 -19.75 6.90
N LEU A 323 -2.81 -20.28 7.26
CA LEU A 323 -2.18 -21.35 6.51
C LEU A 323 -3.04 -22.62 6.60
N SER A 324 -3.56 -23.04 5.44
CA SER A 324 -4.38 -24.25 5.35
C SER A 324 -3.54 -25.48 5.02
N THR A 325 -2.61 -25.35 4.07
CA THR A 325 -1.80 -26.45 3.53
C THR A 325 -0.56 -25.94 2.81
N ALA A 326 0.41 -26.83 2.57
CA ALA A 326 1.51 -26.61 1.64
C ALA A 326 1.80 -27.90 0.88
N TYR A 327 2.23 -27.80 -0.37
CA TYR A 327 2.55 -28.96 -1.22
C TYR A 327 3.57 -28.61 -2.31
N PRO A 328 4.29 -29.60 -2.87
CA PRO A 328 5.26 -29.36 -3.93
C PRO A 328 4.60 -28.76 -5.18
N GLY A 329 5.19 -27.70 -5.72
CA GLY A 329 4.78 -27.11 -7.00
C GLY A 329 5.60 -27.61 -8.20
N PRO A 330 5.20 -27.27 -9.43
CA PRO A 330 6.03 -27.49 -10.62
C PRO A 330 7.38 -26.78 -10.49
N ARG A 331 8.46 -27.42 -10.96
CA ARG A 331 9.83 -26.86 -10.82
C ARG A 331 10.03 -25.55 -11.59
N ASP A 332 9.33 -25.42 -12.70
CA ASP A 332 9.33 -24.31 -13.65
C ASP A 332 8.22 -23.29 -13.39
N ALA A 333 7.42 -23.47 -12.35
CA ALA A 333 6.39 -22.50 -12.00
C ALA A 333 7.00 -21.14 -11.63
N GLU A 334 6.36 -20.08 -12.09
CA GLU A 334 6.61 -18.73 -11.60
C GLU A 334 6.30 -18.70 -10.09
N ALA A 335 7.31 -18.36 -9.30
CA ALA A 335 7.26 -18.46 -7.86
C ALA A 335 8.12 -17.35 -7.26
N ILE A 336 7.56 -16.66 -6.28
CA ILE A 336 8.25 -15.62 -5.53
C ILE A 336 9.39 -16.18 -4.69
N GLU A 337 10.42 -15.39 -4.47
CA GLU A 337 11.56 -15.77 -3.62
C GLU A 337 11.50 -14.97 -2.31
N PRO A 338 11.15 -15.60 -1.17
CA PRO A 338 10.96 -14.91 0.10
C PRO A 338 12.26 -14.38 0.74
N GLY A 339 13.42 -14.65 0.13
CA GLY A 339 14.73 -14.38 0.70
C GLY A 339 15.10 -15.35 1.83
N GLU A 340 16.22 -15.09 2.50
CA GLU A 340 16.66 -15.85 3.66
C GLU A 340 16.14 -15.18 4.94
N PRO A 341 15.19 -15.81 5.68
CA PRO A 341 14.64 -15.18 6.87
C PRO A 341 15.63 -15.26 8.04
N PRO A 342 15.66 -14.25 8.92
CA PRO A 342 16.57 -14.19 10.07
C PRO A 342 16.14 -15.11 11.22
N ILE A 343 16.21 -16.42 11.00
CA ILE A 343 15.82 -17.46 11.96
C ILE A 343 17.06 -18.23 12.43
N LEU A 344 17.29 -18.21 13.74
CA LEU A 344 18.35 -19.01 14.36
C LEU A 344 18.11 -20.51 14.12
N PRO A 345 19.18 -21.31 13.91
CA PRO A 345 19.07 -22.76 13.88
C PRO A 345 18.43 -23.34 15.16
N PRO A 346 17.84 -24.55 15.09
CA PRO A 346 17.38 -25.27 16.28
C PRO A 346 18.52 -25.52 17.26
N GLY A 347 18.22 -25.50 18.56
CA GLY A 347 19.20 -25.80 19.61
C GLY A 347 19.15 -24.85 20.80
N ALA A 348 20.09 -25.06 21.72
CA ALA A 348 20.29 -24.17 22.86
C ALA A 348 20.81 -22.81 22.38
N ARG A 349 20.29 -21.73 22.96
CA ARG A 349 20.64 -20.36 22.58
C ARG A 349 21.41 -19.68 23.71
N GLY A 350 22.65 -19.32 23.42
CA GLY A 350 23.54 -18.58 24.30
C GLY A 350 23.65 -17.12 23.87
N ASP A 351 24.65 -16.43 24.45
CA ASP A 351 24.85 -15.00 24.24
C ASP A 351 25.17 -14.64 22.77
N ALA A 352 25.88 -15.53 22.05
CA ALA A 352 26.21 -15.33 20.64
C ALA A 352 24.96 -15.40 19.75
N GLU A 353 24.08 -16.39 19.97
CA GLU A 353 22.84 -16.54 19.24
C GLU A 353 21.87 -15.38 19.52
N TRP A 354 21.81 -14.91 20.77
CA TRP A 354 21.00 -13.74 21.13
C TRP A 354 21.51 -12.45 20.50
N SER A 355 22.83 -12.24 20.52
CA SER A 355 23.47 -11.13 19.84
C SER A 355 23.17 -11.13 18.34
N GLN A 356 23.30 -12.30 17.71
CA GLN A 356 23.02 -12.47 16.28
C GLN A 356 21.56 -12.17 15.93
N LEU A 357 20.61 -12.77 16.65
CA LEU A 357 19.18 -12.55 16.42
C LEU A 357 18.79 -11.09 16.62
N TRP A 358 19.26 -10.46 17.70
CA TRP A 358 18.97 -9.04 17.96
C TRP A 358 19.58 -8.14 16.88
N GLY A 359 20.80 -8.44 16.43
CA GLY A 359 21.46 -7.73 15.34
C GLY A 359 20.66 -7.81 14.05
N TRP A 360 20.21 -9.01 13.66
CA TRP A 360 19.35 -9.18 12.48
C TRP A 360 18.01 -8.45 12.61
N ALA A 361 17.33 -8.60 13.74
CA ALA A 361 16.02 -7.98 13.95
C ALA A 361 16.12 -6.45 13.91
N THR A 362 17.11 -5.88 14.60
CA THR A 362 17.32 -4.43 14.64
C THR A 362 17.73 -3.88 13.28
N ALA A 363 18.63 -4.57 12.56
CA ALA A 363 19.05 -4.14 11.22
C ALA A 363 17.86 -4.14 10.23
N ALA A 364 17.05 -5.20 10.24
CA ALA A 364 15.84 -5.27 9.42
C ALA A 364 14.83 -4.19 9.80
N GLY A 365 14.63 -3.93 11.10
CA GLY A 365 13.76 -2.87 11.59
C GLY A 365 14.24 -1.48 11.16
N VAL A 366 15.55 -1.20 11.22
CA VAL A 366 16.12 0.09 10.78
C VAL A 366 15.90 0.26 9.29
N GLN A 367 16.23 -0.75 8.49
CA GLN A 367 16.01 -0.72 7.05
C GLN A 367 14.52 -0.49 6.70
N ALA A 368 13.61 -1.18 7.40
CA ALA A 368 12.17 -1.03 7.19
C ALA A 368 11.68 0.38 7.54
N GLY A 369 12.11 0.94 8.67
CA GLY A 369 11.76 2.29 9.09
C GLY A 369 12.35 3.37 8.19
N GLU A 370 13.61 3.24 7.76
CA GLU A 370 14.25 4.18 6.81
C GLU A 370 13.57 4.15 5.43
N SER A 371 13.13 2.96 5.00
CA SER A 371 12.42 2.78 3.73
C SER A 371 10.94 3.20 3.79
N HIS A 372 10.40 3.40 5.00
CA HIS A 372 9.02 3.82 5.18
C HIS A 372 8.82 5.29 4.78
N VAL A 373 7.71 5.56 4.09
CA VAL A 373 7.29 6.92 3.73
C VAL A 373 6.38 7.43 4.84
N PRO A 374 6.80 8.40 5.66
CA PRO A 374 5.96 8.92 6.74
C PRO A 374 4.73 9.62 6.20
N THR A 375 3.66 9.66 6.99
CA THR A 375 2.50 10.51 6.73
C THR A 375 2.85 11.95 7.10
N PRO A 376 2.84 12.91 6.16
CA PRO A 376 3.19 14.29 6.48
C PRO A 376 2.22 14.92 7.49
N MET A 377 2.78 15.74 8.39
CA MET A 377 2.01 16.46 9.40
C MET A 377 1.75 17.89 8.93
N PHE A 378 0.49 18.33 9.03
CA PHE A 378 0.06 19.67 8.64
C PHE A 378 -0.32 20.48 9.89
N LEU A 379 0.48 21.51 10.20
CA LEU A 379 0.21 22.44 11.29
C LEU A 379 -0.26 23.79 10.73
N SER A 380 -1.12 24.49 11.46
CA SER A 380 -1.59 25.82 11.02
C SER A 380 -0.44 26.83 11.06
N GLY A 381 -0.23 27.55 9.96
CA GLY A 381 0.75 28.64 9.89
C GLY A 381 2.21 28.19 9.79
N ILE A 382 2.49 26.90 9.56
CA ILE A 382 3.83 26.35 9.33
C ILE A 382 3.79 25.44 8.10
N ALA A 383 4.90 25.35 7.38
CA ALA A 383 5.05 24.39 6.28
C ALA A 383 4.82 22.95 6.78
N ALA A 384 4.27 22.11 5.90
CA ALA A 384 4.05 20.71 6.17
C ALA A 384 5.37 20.00 6.53
N ILE A 385 5.34 19.18 7.57
CA ILE A 385 6.52 18.44 8.03
C ILE A 385 6.49 17.05 7.40
N SER A 386 7.41 16.81 6.45
CA SER A 386 7.49 15.55 5.68
C SER A 386 7.84 14.33 6.52
N GLU A 387 8.52 14.52 7.67
CA GLU A 387 8.79 13.45 8.63
C GLU A 387 7.55 12.99 9.41
N GLY A 388 6.45 13.75 9.33
CA GLY A 388 5.20 13.42 9.99
C GLY A 388 5.15 13.77 11.47
N GLU A 389 4.22 13.11 12.16
CA GLU A 389 3.95 13.32 13.58
C GLU A 389 5.13 12.88 14.44
N CYS A 390 5.40 13.66 15.49
CA CYS A 390 6.41 13.36 16.48
C CYS A 390 5.94 12.19 17.36
N GLY A 391 6.83 11.22 17.57
CA GLY A 391 6.57 10.14 18.50
C GLY A 391 7.64 9.07 18.47
N THR A 392 7.41 8.01 19.24
CA THR A 392 8.31 6.86 19.29
C THR A 392 7.51 5.57 19.39
N ALA A 393 8.20 4.45 19.20
CA ALA A 393 7.69 3.14 19.46
C ALA A 393 8.77 2.27 20.08
N LEU A 394 8.33 1.29 20.87
CA LEU A 394 9.18 0.32 21.50
C LEU A 394 8.71 -1.10 21.19
N VAL A 395 9.67 -2.01 21.19
CA VAL A 395 9.41 -3.44 21.24
C VAL A 395 9.55 -3.91 22.68
N ARG A 396 8.54 -4.63 23.16
CA ARG A 396 8.52 -5.27 24.46
C ARG A 396 8.82 -6.75 24.31
N VAL A 397 9.86 -7.23 24.97
CA VAL A 397 10.21 -8.66 25.03
C VAL A 397 9.88 -9.17 26.43
N PHE A 398 9.03 -10.21 26.51
CA PHE A 398 8.55 -10.72 27.78
C PHE A 398 9.59 -11.59 28.49
N ASP A 399 9.40 -11.74 29.82
CA ASP A 399 10.18 -12.60 30.71
C ASP A 399 11.67 -12.22 30.85
N ALA A 400 11.91 -11.08 31.51
CA ALA A 400 13.24 -10.53 31.81
C ALA A 400 14.15 -11.44 32.67
N ARG A 401 13.70 -12.63 33.09
CA ARG A 401 14.47 -13.56 33.94
C ARG A 401 15.25 -14.59 33.12
N ARG A 402 14.93 -14.78 31.84
CA ARG A 402 15.57 -15.77 30.96
C ARG A 402 15.61 -15.30 29.50
N GLY A 403 16.28 -16.10 28.66
CA GLY A 403 16.29 -15.93 27.20
C GLY A 403 16.77 -14.54 26.74
N LEU A 404 16.18 -14.06 25.66
CA LEU A 404 16.55 -12.80 25.01
C LEU A 404 16.30 -11.59 25.91
N ALA A 405 15.19 -11.50 26.65
CA ALA A 405 14.91 -10.35 27.50
C ALA A 405 15.97 -10.17 28.59
N ARG A 406 16.37 -11.26 29.28
CA ARG A 406 17.48 -11.19 30.25
C ARG A 406 18.80 -10.75 29.59
N TRP A 407 19.08 -11.27 28.40
CA TRP A 407 20.27 -10.89 27.63
C TRP A 407 20.25 -9.39 27.31
N LEU A 408 19.15 -8.85 26.76
CA LEU A 408 19.00 -7.42 26.46
C LEU A 408 19.24 -6.53 27.67
N LYS A 409 18.65 -6.89 28.83
CA LYS A 409 18.87 -6.17 30.09
C LYS A 409 20.34 -6.17 30.51
N ARG A 410 21.01 -7.32 30.41
CA ARG A 410 22.41 -7.47 30.85
C ARG A 410 23.36 -6.68 29.96
N GLU A 411 23.10 -6.66 28.64
CA GLU A 411 23.91 -5.93 27.67
C GLU A 411 23.57 -4.42 27.60
N GLY A 412 22.59 -3.94 28.38
CA GLY A 412 22.17 -2.52 28.36
C GLY A 412 21.50 -2.10 27.05
N LEU A 413 20.88 -3.05 26.34
CA LEU A 413 20.20 -2.82 25.06
C LEU A 413 18.69 -2.58 25.22
N GLY A 414 18.20 -2.54 26.46
CA GLY A 414 16.82 -2.22 26.78
C GLY A 414 16.61 -2.01 28.27
N ASP A 415 15.48 -1.37 28.60
CA ASP A 415 15.11 -1.00 29.95
C ASP A 415 14.05 -1.96 30.53
N THR A 416 14.03 -2.13 31.84
CA THR A 416 12.97 -2.90 32.50
C THR A 416 11.67 -2.10 32.55
N ASP A 417 10.58 -2.68 32.08
CA ASP A 417 9.26 -2.02 31.97
C ASP A 417 8.43 -2.04 33.27
N GLY A 418 8.97 -2.57 34.38
CA GLY A 418 8.26 -2.72 35.65
C GLY A 418 7.24 -3.88 35.69
N TYR A 419 6.96 -4.52 34.56
CA TYR A 419 5.98 -5.61 34.40
C TYR A 419 6.64 -6.93 34.02
N GLY A 420 7.94 -7.07 34.28
CA GLY A 420 8.69 -8.30 34.06
C GLY A 420 9.17 -8.52 32.63
N GLY A 421 9.11 -7.50 31.77
CA GLY A 421 9.69 -7.50 30.43
C GLY A 421 10.90 -6.56 30.31
N VAL A 422 11.46 -6.54 29.10
CA VAL A 422 12.47 -5.55 28.67
C VAL A 422 11.94 -4.84 27.44
N VAL A 423 12.07 -3.51 27.43
CA VAL A 423 11.67 -2.68 26.30
C VAL A 423 12.89 -2.09 25.62
N ALA A 424 12.85 -2.06 24.29
CA ALA A 424 13.87 -1.41 23.47
C ALA A 424 13.18 -0.40 22.54
N PHE A 425 13.71 0.82 22.50
CA PHE A 425 13.18 1.91 21.70
C PHE A 425 13.77 1.87 20.28
N SER A 426 13.02 2.43 19.33
CA SER A 426 13.52 2.64 17.97
C SER A 426 14.83 3.45 18.00
N PRO A 427 15.92 2.96 17.40
CA PRO A 427 17.19 3.67 17.30
C PRO A 427 17.23 4.65 16.12
N ILE A 428 16.17 4.73 15.31
CA ILE A 428 16.14 5.59 14.12
C ILE A 428 16.20 7.06 14.54
N PRO A 429 17.18 7.85 14.05
CA PRO A 429 17.32 9.26 14.39
C PRO A 429 16.32 10.12 13.61
N SER A 430 15.02 9.92 13.84
CA SER A 430 13.93 10.68 13.23
C SER A 430 12.82 10.89 14.26
N GLN A 431 12.10 12.00 14.15
CA GLN A 431 10.94 12.24 15.01
C GLN A 431 9.71 11.40 14.61
N SER A 432 9.75 10.77 13.44
CA SER A 432 8.60 10.12 12.81
C SER A 432 8.09 8.92 13.61
N ILE A 433 6.87 9.03 14.15
CA ILE A 433 6.19 7.91 14.81
C ILE A 433 5.96 6.73 13.85
N ASP A 434 5.69 7.00 12.58
CA ASP A 434 5.46 5.96 11.56
C ASP A 434 6.69 5.08 11.37
N ARG A 435 7.87 5.71 11.24
CA ARG A 435 9.14 4.98 11.12
C ARG A 435 9.44 4.16 12.37
N ALA A 436 9.18 4.73 13.55
CA ALA A 436 9.38 4.04 14.81
C ALA A 436 8.44 2.83 14.94
N LYS A 437 7.16 2.98 14.60
CA LYS A 437 6.16 1.88 14.59
C LYS A 437 6.59 0.75 13.66
N VAL A 438 7.00 1.08 12.43
CA VAL A 438 7.46 0.08 11.44
C VAL A 438 8.71 -0.64 11.92
N TRP A 439 9.65 0.07 12.53
CA TRP A 439 10.82 -0.54 13.17
C TRP A 439 10.38 -1.56 14.24
N ALA A 440 9.53 -1.15 15.19
CA ALA A 440 9.12 -1.98 16.31
C ALA A 440 8.33 -3.21 15.85
N GLN A 441 7.42 -3.04 14.89
CA GLN A 441 6.66 -4.12 14.27
C GLN A 441 7.58 -5.13 13.59
N THR A 442 8.54 -4.67 12.79
CA THR A 442 9.48 -5.54 12.08
C THR A 442 10.34 -6.36 13.06
N VAL A 443 10.88 -5.71 14.10
CA VAL A 443 11.65 -6.39 15.15
C VAL A 443 10.78 -7.43 15.84
N ALA A 444 9.57 -7.06 16.28
CA ALA A 444 8.66 -7.97 16.97
C ALA A 444 8.24 -9.16 16.10
N SER A 445 8.00 -8.97 14.79
CA SER A 445 7.69 -10.07 13.86
C SER A 445 8.85 -11.06 13.79
N ILE A 446 10.10 -10.60 13.65
CA ILE A 446 11.29 -11.46 13.62
C ILE A 446 11.44 -12.24 14.92
N LEU A 447 11.23 -11.59 16.07
CA LEU A 447 11.27 -12.25 17.38
C LEU A 447 10.18 -13.34 17.50
N ARG A 448 8.94 -13.04 17.10
CA ARG A 448 7.83 -14.01 17.12
C ARG A 448 8.10 -15.21 16.21
N LEU A 449 8.65 -14.99 15.01
CA LEU A 449 9.05 -16.08 14.12
C LEU A 449 10.16 -16.97 14.72
N ASN A 450 11.00 -16.42 15.59
CA ASN A 450 12.00 -17.16 16.37
C ASN A 450 11.43 -17.79 17.66
N GLY A 451 10.11 -17.73 17.88
CA GLY A 451 9.43 -18.29 19.05
C GLY A 451 9.61 -17.46 20.32
N ILE A 452 9.92 -16.17 20.19
CA ILE A 452 10.06 -15.24 21.32
C ILE A 452 8.80 -14.39 21.40
N GLU A 453 8.18 -14.37 22.58
CA GLU A 453 7.02 -13.53 22.82
C GLU A 453 7.44 -12.06 22.84
N ALA A 454 6.85 -11.27 21.95
CA ALA A 454 7.11 -9.85 21.81
C ALA A 454 5.83 -9.08 21.48
N ASP A 455 5.77 -7.82 21.91
CA ASP A 455 4.69 -6.88 21.67
C ASP A 455 5.22 -5.50 21.26
N VAL A 456 4.36 -4.66 20.68
CA VAL A 456 4.72 -3.30 20.23
C VAL A 456 3.87 -2.27 20.96
N GLN A 457 4.49 -1.19 21.40
CA GLN A 457 3.80 -0.02 21.95
C GLN A 457 4.31 1.23 21.25
N SER A 458 3.42 2.17 20.97
CA SER A 458 3.75 3.46 20.38
C SER A 458 3.22 4.60 21.23
N PHE A 459 3.95 5.72 21.21
CA PHE A 459 3.62 6.93 21.95
C PHE A 459 3.71 8.11 20.99
N ASP A 460 2.58 8.75 20.75
CA ASP A 460 2.45 10.03 20.05
C ASP A 460 2.54 11.20 21.05
N SER A 461 2.97 12.36 20.55
CA SER A 461 3.12 13.59 21.34
C SER A 461 2.16 14.69 20.93
#